data_AF-A0AAV7TM17-F1
#
_entry.id   AF-A0AAV7TM17-F1
#
_cell.length_a   1.000
_cell.length_b   1.000
_cell.length_c   1.000
_cell.angle_alpha   90.00
_cell.angle_beta   90.00
_cell.angle_gamma   90.00
#
_symmetry.space_group_name_H-M   'P 1'
#
loop_
_entity.id
_entity.type
_entity.pdbx_description
1 polymer ?
#
loop_
_entity_poly.entity_id
_entity_poly.type
_entity_poly.pdbx_seq_one_letter_code
_entity_poly.pdbx_strand_id
1 'polypeptide(L)'
;MDEGPSTQPSRSNLKVEVKLQTLYEKMEKLHRRELSKWWEVESLQRYIEVERVPRGLRIYTVPTYEDPDPEMLEEWAENSKQSSLNMMRILTKYAMKDRSRTLEEMEKVRLEILSLVTQETLDEYMKNLEKKLCKFEEEITAKKQRKFIRDFRDYQAGRILTFQRKYDHMYNEEVMN
;
A
#
# COMPACT_ATOMS: atom_id res chain seq x y z
N MET A 1 -19.12 27.54 -55.37
CA MET A 1 -18.20 27.05 -54.33
C MET A 1 -19.09 26.50 -53.24
N ASP A 2 -19.12 25.18 -53.16
CA ASP A 2 -20.11 24.41 -52.40
C ASP A 2 -19.56 24.23 -50.98
N GLU A 3 -20.10 24.99 -50.02
CA GLU A 3 -19.80 24.78 -48.60
C GLU A 3 -20.59 23.56 -48.12
N GLY A 4 -19.90 22.43 -48.03
CA GLY A 4 -20.45 21.18 -47.51
C GLY A 4 -20.98 21.35 -46.08
N PRO A 5 -22.05 20.63 -45.70
CA PRO A 5 -22.71 20.86 -44.42
C PRO A 5 -21.81 20.41 -43.27
N SER A 6 -21.36 21.39 -42.48
CA SER A 6 -20.81 21.21 -41.14
C SER A 6 -21.81 20.43 -40.30
N THR A 7 -21.59 19.12 -40.19
CA THR A 7 -22.43 18.23 -39.39
C THR A 7 -22.08 18.45 -37.92
N GLN A 8 -22.84 19.33 -37.24
CA GLN A 8 -22.74 19.49 -35.80
C GLN A 8 -23.16 18.17 -35.10
N PRO A 9 -22.42 17.69 -34.09
CA PRO A 9 -22.75 16.47 -33.39
C PRO A 9 -24.10 16.59 -32.69
N SER A 10 -24.93 15.55 -32.84
CA SER A 10 -26.27 15.51 -32.22
C SER A 10 -26.16 15.52 -30.68
N ARG A 11 -27.17 16.11 -30.01
CA ARG A 11 -27.23 16.23 -28.54
C ARG A 11 -27.17 14.87 -27.81
N SER A 12 -27.53 13.77 -28.48
CA SER A 12 -27.40 12.40 -27.94
C SER A 12 -25.95 11.92 -27.94
N ASN A 13 -25.17 12.23 -28.98
CA ASN A 13 -23.76 11.85 -29.07
C ASN A 13 -22.92 12.56 -28.01
N LEU A 14 -23.21 13.84 -27.75
CA LEU A 14 -22.53 14.62 -26.71
C LEU A 14 -22.76 14.02 -25.31
N LYS A 15 -23.95 13.47 -25.02
CA LYS A 15 -24.24 12.82 -23.73
C LYS A 15 -23.47 11.52 -23.55
N VAL A 16 -23.34 10.72 -24.62
CA VAL A 16 -22.58 9.46 -24.58
C VAL A 16 -21.10 9.73 -24.35
N GLU A 17 -20.54 10.74 -25.03
CA GLU A 17 -19.14 11.13 -24.91
C GLU A 17 -18.78 11.59 -23.48
N VAL A 18 -19.62 12.46 -22.89
CA VAL A 18 -19.44 12.91 -21.49
C VAL A 18 -19.53 11.73 -20.51
N LYS A 19 -20.46 10.80 -20.74
CA LYS A 19 -20.59 9.59 -19.90
C LYS A 19 -19.35 8.71 -20.02
N LEU A 20 -18.88 8.45 -21.24
CA LEU A 20 -17.70 7.62 -21.50
C LEU A 20 -16.45 8.22 -20.83
N GLN A 21 -16.24 9.53 -20.96
CA GLN A 21 -15.14 10.24 -20.30
C GLN A 21 -15.19 10.07 -18.78
N THR A 22 -16.38 10.19 -18.17
CA THR A 22 -16.57 9.97 -16.73
C THR A 22 -16.21 8.53 -16.32
N LEU A 23 -16.56 7.54 -17.14
CA LEU A 23 -16.24 6.14 -16.89
C LEU A 23 -14.74 5.86 -17.00
N TYR A 24 -14.05 6.47 -17.97
CA TYR A 24 -12.60 6.39 -18.09
C TYR A 24 -11.89 6.98 -16.87
N GLU A 25 -12.28 8.18 -16.43
CA GLU A 25 -11.72 8.78 -15.21
C GLU A 25 -11.96 7.92 -13.96
N LYS A 26 -13.15 7.31 -13.87
CA LYS A 26 -13.46 6.36 -12.79
C LYS A 26 -12.56 5.12 -12.87
N MET A 27 -12.37 4.55 -14.06
CA MET A 27 -11.50 3.40 -14.29
C MET A 27 -10.05 3.70 -13.90
N GLU A 28 -9.52 4.86 -14.29
CA GLU A 28 -8.16 5.29 -13.90
C GLU A 28 -8.02 5.40 -12.37
N LYS A 29 -9.00 6.01 -11.69
CA LYS A 29 -8.99 6.11 -10.22
C LYS A 29 -9.02 4.74 -9.55
N LEU A 30 -9.83 3.82 -10.07
CA LEU A 30 -9.92 2.46 -9.54
C LEU A 30 -8.62 1.68 -9.72
N HIS A 31 -7.96 1.78 -10.88
CA HIS A 31 -6.65 1.17 -11.09
C HIS A 31 -5.58 1.72 -10.13
N ARG A 32 -5.53 3.05 -9.93
CA ARG A 32 -4.59 3.64 -8.95
C ARG A 32 -4.85 3.13 -7.53
N ARG A 33 -6.12 2.99 -7.15
CA ARG A 33 -6.53 2.45 -5.85
C ARG A 33 -6.14 0.98 -5.73
N GLU A 34 -6.38 0.17 -6.75
CA GLU A 34 -6.01 -1.24 -6.80
C GLU A 34 -4.50 -1.41 -6.63
N LEU A 35 -3.70 -0.67 -7.42
CA LEU A 35 -2.25 -0.75 -7.38
C LEU A 35 -1.68 -0.31 -6.03
N SER A 36 -2.24 0.75 -5.45
CA SER A 36 -1.88 1.20 -4.11
C SER A 36 -2.14 0.12 -3.05
N LYS A 37 -3.27 -0.59 -3.17
CA LYS A 37 -3.66 -1.66 -2.23
C LYS A 37 -2.82 -2.91 -2.44
N TRP A 38 -2.49 -3.25 -3.68
CA TRP A 38 -1.59 -4.35 -3.98
C TRP A 38 -0.21 -4.12 -3.36
N TRP A 39 0.39 -2.95 -3.57
CA TRP A 39 1.68 -2.60 -2.94
C TRP A 39 1.60 -2.43 -1.41
N GLU A 40 0.43 -2.11 -0.86
CA GLU A 40 0.22 -2.14 0.60
C GLU A 40 0.36 -3.57 1.12
N VAL A 41 -0.38 -4.52 0.54
CA VAL A 41 -0.33 -5.95 0.86
C VAL A 41 1.07 -6.51 0.69
N GLU A 42 1.66 -6.34 -0.49
CA GLU A 42 2.99 -6.88 -0.84
C GLU A 42 4.06 -6.36 0.13
N SER A 43 4.02 -5.05 0.43
CA SER A 43 4.99 -4.47 1.36
C SER A 43 4.86 -5.03 2.78
N LEU A 44 3.64 -5.25 3.27
CA LEU A 44 3.41 -5.79 4.62
C LEU A 44 3.79 -7.26 4.70
N GLN A 45 3.47 -8.06 3.68
CA GLN A 45 3.85 -9.47 3.60
C GLN A 45 5.36 -9.63 3.66
N ARG A 46 6.10 -8.84 2.87
CA ARG A 46 7.57 -8.86 2.92
C ARG A 46 8.12 -8.59 4.31
N TYR A 47 7.56 -7.64 5.05
CA TYR A 47 7.98 -7.39 6.44
C TYR A 47 7.63 -8.56 7.37
N ILE A 48 6.46 -9.19 7.21
CA ILE A 48 6.03 -10.36 7.99
C ILE A 48 6.98 -11.54 7.75
N GLU A 49 7.35 -11.81 6.51
CA GLU A 49 8.24 -12.92 6.12
C GLU A 49 9.62 -12.84 6.78
N VAL A 50 10.17 -11.63 6.91
CA VAL A 50 11.47 -11.42 7.59
C VAL A 50 11.32 -11.08 9.07
N GLU A 51 10.10 -11.21 9.62
CA GLU A 51 9.74 -10.87 11.01
C GLU A 51 10.21 -9.48 11.46
N ARG A 52 10.10 -8.49 10.57
CA ARG A 52 10.52 -7.11 10.82
C ARG A 52 9.30 -6.21 10.96
N VAL A 53 9.34 -5.29 11.92
CA VAL A 53 8.28 -4.33 12.19
C VAL A 53 8.68 -2.95 11.66
N PRO A 54 7.90 -2.36 10.74
CA PRO A 54 8.19 -1.03 10.21
C PRO A 54 8.07 0.02 11.31
N ARG A 55 8.87 1.09 11.25
CA ARG A 55 8.97 2.12 12.33
C ARG A 55 7.63 2.63 12.85
N GLY A 56 6.65 2.81 11.97
CA GLY A 56 5.33 3.34 12.31
C GLY A 56 4.38 2.35 12.98
N LEU A 57 4.73 1.06 13.05
CA LEU A 57 3.94 0.00 13.70
C LEU A 57 4.66 -0.60 14.91
N ARG A 58 5.84 -0.09 15.27
CA ARG A 58 6.57 -0.53 16.46
C ARG A 58 5.84 -0.04 17.71
N ILE A 59 5.61 -0.95 18.64
CA ILE A 59 5.10 -0.63 19.97
C ILE A 59 6.30 -0.23 20.83
N TYR A 60 6.26 0.98 21.41
CA TYR A 60 7.35 1.53 22.23
C TYR A 60 7.02 1.59 23.73
N THR A 61 5.96 0.91 24.16
CA THR A 61 5.56 0.85 25.57
C THR A 61 6.61 0.09 26.37
N VAL A 62 6.92 0.58 27.57
CA VAL A 62 7.81 -0.08 28.52
C VAL A 62 6.99 -0.80 29.58
N PRO A 63 7.50 -1.89 30.20
CA PRO A 63 6.84 -2.49 31.33
C PRO A 63 6.69 -1.47 32.47
N THR A 64 5.51 -1.42 33.10
CA THR A 64 5.30 -0.70 34.36
C THR A 64 5.75 -1.59 35.51
N TYR A 65 7.05 -1.86 35.56
CA TYR A 65 7.71 -2.63 36.61
C TYR A 65 8.93 -1.85 37.09
N GLU A 66 9.18 -1.85 38.40
CA GLU A 66 10.13 -0.92 39.04
C GLU A 66 11.57 -1.23 38.65
N ASP A 67 11.94 -2.50 38.60
CA ASP A 67 13.29 -2.96 38.26
C ASP A 67 13.23 -4.25 37.41
N PRO A 68 12.94 -4.12 36.09
CA PRO A 68 12.81 -5.27 35.23
C PRO A 68 14.19 -5.83 34.90
N ASP A 69 14.40 -7.12 35.17
CA ASP A 69 15.61 -7.82 34.77
C ASP A 69 15.72 -7.95 33.23
N PRO A 70 16.92 -8.29 32.70
CA PRO A 70 17.12 -8.46 31.26
C PRO A 70 16.17 -9.47 30.60
N GLU A 71 15.83 -10.55 31.30
CA GLU A 71 14.94 -11.62 30.81
C GLU A 71 13.50 -11.09 30.59
N MET A 72 12.96 -10.36 31.56
CA MET A 72 11.66 -9.71 31.46
C MET A 72 11.62 -8.69 30.31
N LEU A 73 12.69 -7.92 30.13
CA LEU A 73 12.79 -6.94 29.05
C LEU A 73 12.82 -7.60 27.66
N GLU A 74 13.49 -8.74 27.54
CA GLU A 74 13.50 -9.54 26.32
C GLU A 74 12.11 -10.14 26.03
N GLU A 75 11.46 -10.72 27.04
CA GLU A 75 10.09 -11.25 26.90
C GLU A 75 9.10 -10.15 26.48
N TRP A 76 9.21 -8.97 27.07
CA TRP A 76 8.38 -7.81 26.73
C TRP A 76 8.63 -7.33 25.30
N ALA A 77 9.91 -7.32 24.86
CA ALA A 77 10.30 -6.98 23.50
C ALA A 77 9.64 -7.92 22.48
N GLU A 78 9.73 -9.22 22.72
CA GLU A 78 9.21 -10.25 21.81
C GLU A 78 7.68 -10.19 21.76
N ASN A 79 6.99 -10.06 22.90
CA ASN A 79 5.55 -9.88 22.94
C ASN A 79 5.08 -8.64 22.17
N SER A 80 5.82 -7.52 22.31
CA SER A 80 5.56 -6.29 21.57
C SER A 80 5.74 -6.49 20.06
N LYS A 81 6.83 -7.16 19.65
CA LYS A 81 7.09 -7.51 18.24
C LYS A 81 5.99 -8.39 17.67
N GLN A 82 5.59 -9.46 18.37
CA GLN A 82 4.54 -10.37 17.91
C GLN A 82 3.19 -9.65 17.78
N SER A 83 2.87 -8.77 18.72
CA SER A 83 1.67 -7.94 18.65
C SER A 83 1.68 -7.03 17.41
N SER A 84 2.81 -6.38 17.11
CA SER A 84 2.98 -5.60 15.88
C SER A 84 2.86 -6.44 14.60
N LEU A 85 3.43 -7.65 14.56
CA LEU A 85 3.28 -8.57 13.44
C LEU A 85 1.81 -8.99 13.24
N ASN A 86 1.08 -9.23 14.34
CA ASN A 86 -0.35 -9.53 14.29
C ASN A 86 -1.16 -8.34 13.75
N MET A 87 -0.86 -7.11 14.17
CA MET A 87 -1.47 -5.91 13.59
C MET A 87 -1.22 -5.82 12.08
N MET A 88 -0.01 -6.14 11.61
CA MET A 88 0.29 -6.18 10.18
C MET A 88 -0.50 -7.24 9.42
N ARG A 89 -0.69 -8.43 10.00
CA ARG A 89 -1.55 -9.49 9.41
C ARG A 89 -3.00 -9.02 9.28
N ILE A 90 -3.52 -8.32 10.30
CA ILE A 90 -4.85 -7.70 10.26
C ILE A 90 -4.92 -6.66 9.13
N LEU A 91 -3.98 -5.71 9.07
CA LEU A 91 -3.94 -4.70 8.00
C LEU A 91 -3.90 -5.34 6.61
N THR A 92 -3.08 -6.36 6.43
CA THR A 92 -2.97 -7.13 5.18
C THR A 92 -4.32 -7.73 4.78
N LYS A 93 -5.00 -8.39 5.72
CA LYS A 93 -6.34 -8.98 5.49
C LYS A 93 -7.36 -7.94 5.02
N TYR A 94 -7.41 -6.78 5.66
CA TYR A 94 -8.36 -5.72 5.28
C TYR A 94 -7.98 -5.08 3.94
N ALA A 95 -6.70 -4.86 3.67
CA ALA A 95 -6.22 -4.36 2.39
C ALA A 95 -6.55 -5.32 1.23
N MET A 96 -6.41 -6.64 1.44
CA MET A 96 -6.83 -7.66 0.46
C MET A 96 -8.34 -7.61 0.21
N LYS A 97 -9.16 -7.51 1.26
CA LYS A 97 -10.62 -7.39 1.12
C LYS A 97 -11.02 -6.16 0.31
N ASP A 98 -10.40 -5.01 0.58
CA ASP A 98 -10.66 -3.78 -0.15
C ASP A 98 -10.17 -3.84 -1.60
N ARG A 99 -9.06 -4.56 -1.86
CA ARG A 99 -8.59 -4.84 -3.21
C ARG A 99 -9.61 -5.66 -3.99
N SER A 100 -10.15 -6.75 -3.41
CA SER A 100 -11.19 -7.55 -4.06
C SER A 100 -12.42 -6.71 -4.44
N ARG A 101 -12.90 -5.84 -3.54
CA ARG A 101 -14.00 -4.91 -3.84
C ARG A 101 -13.66 -3.95 -4.98
N THR A 102 -12.41 -3.46 -5.01
CA THR A 102 -11.95 -2.55 -6.07
C THR A 102 -11.94 -3.27 -7.42
N LEU A 103 -11.49 -4.52 -7.48
CA LEU A 103 -11.52 -5.35 -8.70
C LEU A 103 -12.95 -5.61 -9.18
N GLU A 104 -13.90 -5.89 -8.27
CA GLU A 104 -15.31 -6.02 -8.62
C GLU A 104 -15.91 -4.71 -9.17
N GLU A 105 -15.54 -3.56 -8.59
CA GLU A 105 -15.93 -2.24 -9.10
C GLU A 105 -15.35 -1.96 -10.49
N MET A 106 -14.09 -2.34 -10.73
CA MET A 106 -13.43 -2.21 -12.03
C MET A 106 -14.16 -3.02 -13.10
N GLU A 107 -14.53 -4.26 -12.80
CA GLU A 107 -15.26 -5.11 -13.74
C GLU A 107 -16.62 -4.52 -14.11
N LYS A 108 -17.35 -3.95 -13.15
CA LYS A 108 -18.61 -3.24 -13.42
C LYS A 108 -18.42 -2.06 -14.36
N VAL A 109 -17.39 -1.24 -14.13
CA VAL A 109 -17.07 -0.09 -14.99
C VAL A 109 -16.63 -0.55 -16.37
N ARG A 110 -15.85 -1.63 -16.46
CA ARG A 110 -15.42 -2.24 -17.74
C ARG A 110 -16.62 -2.66 -18.58
N LEU A 111 -17.57 -3.37 -17.99
CA LEU A 111 -18.82 -3.77 -18.66
C LEU A 111 -19.67 -2.57 -19.08
N GLU A 112 -19.71 -1.51 -18.27
CA GLU A 112 -20.41 -0.28 -18.62
C GLU A 112 -19.75 0.45 -19.80
N ILE A 113 -18.43 0.47 -19.87
CA ILE A 113 -17.70 1.01 -21.02
C ILE A 113 -17.98 0.20 -22.28
N LEU A 114 -17.94 -1.13 -22.20
CA LEU A 114 -18.25 -2.02 -23.34
C LEU A 114 -19.70 -1.91 -23.84
N SER A 115 -20.61 -1.38 -23.03
CA SER A 115 -21.95 -1.05 -23.50
C SER A 115 -21.99 0.17 -24.42
N LEU A 116 -20.91 0.97 -24.45
CA LEU A 116 -20.80 2.23 -25.19
C LEU A 116 -19.76 2.18 -26.32
N VAL A 117 -18.72 1.34 -26.21
CA VAL A 117 -17.62 1.23 -27.17
C VAL A 117 -17.27 -0.22 -27.48
N THR A 118 -16.51 -0.45 -28.54
CA THR A 118 -16.01 -1.78 -28.88
C THR A 118 -14.89 -2.22 -27.93
N GLN A 119 -14.63 -3.52 -27.88
CA GLN A 119 -13.51 -4.08 -27.12
C GLN A 119 -12.16 -3.48 -27.58
N GLU A 120 -11.97 -3.26 -28.88
CA GLU A 120 -10.73 -2.69 -29.43
C GLU A 120 -10.47 -1.26 -28.92
N THR A 121 -11.51 -0.42 -28.87
CA THR A 121 -11.40 0.94 -28.30
C THR A 121 -11.06 0.90 -26.81
N LEU A 122 -11.66 -0.04 -26.06
CA LEU A 122 -11.33 -0.24 -24.65
C LEU A 122 -9.88 -0.71 -24.48
N ASP A 123 -9.40 -1.66 -25.29
CA ASP A 123 -8.04 -2.18 -25.22
C ASP A 123 -7.00 -1.08 -25.49
N GLU A 124 -7.25 -0.21 -26.47
CA GLU A 124 -6.41 0.95 -26.74
C GLU A 124 -6.37 1.91 -25.54
N TYR A 125 -7.53 2.20 -24.95
CA TYR A 125 -7.61 3.00 -23.73
C TYR A 125 -6.82 2.37 -22.57
N MET A 126 -6.99 1.07 -22.34
CA MET A 126 -6.31 0.33 -21.28
C MET A 126 -4.79 0.36 -21.46
N LYS A 127 -4.30 0.15 -22.68
CA LYS A 127 -2.86 0.26 -22.99
C LYS A 127 -2.30 1.65 -22.70
N ASN A 128 -3.06 2.71 -22.96
CA ASN A 128 -2.64 4.07 -22.64
C ASN A 128 -2.71 4.35 -21.12
N LEU A 129 -3.69 3.78 -20.44
CA LEU A 129 -3.80 3.86 -18.99
C LEU A 129 -2.63 3.14 -18.29
N GLU A 130 -2.22 1.95 -18.74
CA GLU A 130 -1.07 1.22 -18.22
C GLU A 130 0.21 2.06 -18.23
N LYS A 131 0.47 2.79 -19.33
CA LYS A 131 1.62 3.71 -19.42
C LYS A 131 1.57 4.82 -18.36
N LYS A 132 0.37 5.34 -18.04
CA LYS A 132 0.21 6.35 -16.97
C LYS A 132 0.41 5.74 -15.58
N LEU A 133 -0.03 4.51 -15.39
CA LEU A 133 0.09 3.79 -14.12
C LEU A 133 1.54 3.40 -13.82
N CYS A 134 2.35 3.12 -14.84
CA CYS A 134 3.76 2.76 -14.68
C CYS A 134 4.55 3.77 -13.82
N LYS A 135 4.43 5.07 -14.09
CA LYS A 135 5.09 6.12 -13.27
C LYS A 135 4.61 6.13 -11.82
N PHE A 136 3.29 5.97 -11.64
CA PHE A 136 2.69 5.92 -10.31
C PHE A 136 3.14 4.69 -9.53
N GLU A 137 3.31 3.57 -10.22
CA GLU A 137 3.87 2.35 -9.66
C GLU A 137 5.29 2.58 -9.17
N GLU A 138 6.18 3.08 -10.03
CA GLU A 138 7.59 3.38 -9.73
C GLU A 138 7.73 4.25 -8.47
N GLU A 139 6.90 5.29 -8.34
CA GLU A 139 6.90 6.16 -7.16
C GLU A 139 6.54 5.39 -5.86
N ILE A 140 5.51 4.55 -5.93
CA ILE A 140 5.08 3.71 -4.80
C ILE A 140 6.18 2.71 -4.46
N THR A 141 6.71 1.98 -5.43
CA THR A 141 7.71 0.93 -5.20
C THR A 141 8.97 1.54 -4.58
N ALA A 142 9.45 2.67 -5.12
CA ALA A 142 10.65 3.33 -4.65
C ALA A 142 10.47 3.83 -3.21
N LYS A 143 9.29 4.37 -2.86
CA LYS A 143 8.98 4.78 -1.49
C LYS A 143 8.94 3.59 -0.53
N LYS A 144 8.31 2.48 -0.92
CA LYS A 144 8.22 1.26 -0.10
C LYS A 144 9.60 0.62 0.10
N GLN A 145 10.40 0.54 -0.96
CA GLN A 145 11.77 0.01 -0.93
C GLN A 145 12.69 0.85 -0.03
N ARG A 146 12.65 2.19 -0.14
CA ARG A 146 13.41 3.07 0.76
C ARG A 146 13.04 2.85 2.24
N LYS A 147 11.75 2.72 2.54
CA LYS A 147 11.27 2.42 3.90
C LYS A 147 11.79 1.07 4.39
N PHE A 148 11.68 0.04 3.56
CA PHE A 148 12.14 -1.31 3.88
C PHE A 148 13.64 -1.34 4.19
N ILE A 149 14.47 -0.76 3.32
CA ILE A 149 15.93 -0.69 3.54
C ILE A 149 16.26 0.06 4.83
N ARG A 150 15.60 1.20 5.07
CA ARG A 150 15.82 1.99 6.29
C ARG A 150 15.48 1.18 7.53
N ASP A 151 14.33 0.52 7.53
CA ASP A 151 13.84 -0.22 8.69
C ASP A 151 14.71 -1.47 8.91
N PHE A 152 15.17 -2.12 7.84
CA PHE A 152 16.15 -3.22 7.89
C PHE A 152 17.49 -2.80 8.51
N ARG A 153 18.02 -1.62 8.13
CA ARG A 153 19.25 -1.07 8.73
C ARG A 153 19.10 -0.79 10.22
N ASP A 154 17.89 -0.44 10.69
CA ASP A 154 17.67 -0.30 12.13
C ASP A 154 17.76 -1.63 12.86
N TYR A 155 17.27 -2.72 12.25
CA TYR A 155 17.41 -4.08 12.80
C TYR A 155 18.88 -4.47 12.88
N GLN A 156 19.66 -4.23 11.82
CA GLN A 156 21.09 -4.52 11.81
C GLN A 156 21.88 -3.71 12.86
N ALA A 157 21.44 -2.48 13.15
CA ALA A 157 22.09 -1.60 14.12
C ALA A 157 21.50 -1.70 15.54
N GLY A 158 20.59 -2.65 15.82
CA GLY A 158 19.93 -2.79 17.13
C GLY A 158 19.01 -1.64 17.54
N ARG A 159 18.64 -0.73 16.62
CA ARG A 159 17.90 0.53 16.93
C ARG A 159 16.39 0.34 17.01
N ILE A 160 15.94 -0.69 17.71
CA ILE A 160 14.53 -1.13 17.68
C ILE A 160 13.89 -1.10 19.05
N LEU A 161 14.69 -1.37 20.09
CA LEU A 161 14.25 -1.27 21.46
C LEU A 161 14.60 0.14 21.96
N THR A 162 13.59 1.00 22.06
CA THR A 162 13.78 2.35 22.63
C THR A 162 14.06 2.32 24.13
N PHE A 163 13.66 1.26 24.84
CA PHE A 163 13.89 1.14 26.27
C PHE A 163 15.27 0.60 26.64
N GLN A 164 16.01 -0.02 25.71
CA GLN A 164 17.42 -0.32 25.91
C GLN A 164 18.14 0.95 26.39
N ARG A 165 17.91 2.10 25.74
CA ARG A 165 18.45 3.39 26.20
C ARG A 165 18.11 3.79 27.64
N LYS A 166 16.97 3.37 28.18
CA LYS A 166 16.56 3.65 29.56
C LYS A 166 17.25 2.70 30.55
N TYR A 167 17.48 1.46 30.14
CA TYR A 167 18.08 0.39 30.94
C TYR A 167 19.51 0.02 30.49
N ASP A 168 20.15 0.85 29.67
CA ASP A 168 21.48 0.59 29.06
C ASP A 168 22.55 0.39 30.14
N HIS A 169 22.35 0.98 31.32
CA HIS A 169 23.23 0.81 32.48
C HIS A 169 23.18 -0.62 33.04
N MET A 170 22.03 -1.30 32.98
CA MET A 170 21.86 -2.67 33.50
C MET A 170 22.58 -3.70 32.62
N TYR A 171 22.65 -3.48 31.31
CA TYR A 171 23.35 -4.38 30.37
C TYR A 171 24.88 -4.21 30.39
N ASN A 172 25.40 -3.11 30.93
CA ASN A 172 26.85 -2.84 30.96
C ASN A 172 27.54 -3.32 32.26
N GLU A 173 26.79 -3.76 33.27
CA GLU A 173 27.36 -4.28 34.52
C GLU A 173 27.68 -5.79 34.46
N GLU A 174 27.01 -6.56 33.58
CA GLU A 174 27.28 -8.01 33.42
C GLU A 174 28.51 -8.33 32.56
N VAL A 175 29.06 -7.37 31.80
CA VAL A 175 30.25 -7.60 30.94
C VAL A 175 31.56 -7.25 31.65
N MET A 176 31.51 -6.80 32.92
CA MET A 176 32.67 -6.37 33.71
C MET A 176 32.92 -7.20 34.98
N ASN A 177 32.27 -8.37 35.13
CA ASN A 177 32.57 -9.34 36.19
C ASN A 177 32.87 -10.73 35.62
#